data_AF-A0AB36P1T7-F1
#
_entry.id   AF-A0AB36P1T7-F1
#
_cell.length_a   1.000
_cell.length_b   1.000
_cell.length_c   1.000
_cell.angle_alpha   90.00
_cell.angle_beta   90.00
_cell.angle_gamma   90.00
#
_symmetry.space_group_name_H-M   'P 1'
#
loop_
_entity.id
_entity.type
_entity.pdbx_description
1 polymer ?
#
loop_
_entity_poly.entity_id
_entity_poly.type
_entity_poly.pdbx_seq_one_letter_code
_entity_poly.pdbx_strand_id
1 'polypeptide(L)'
;MKKIVLVFTILAFYSCNQSLEDKIVGKWNFENVDSQILDLSELRYKNSSLSNLLGSSFYETNYLFFQKEKSYKGVLGVYNGIYTDGNWSFNENDSIVSFTENRITKPFLKIKSVSDKELRFSVVSKHPTLDNLMEFVFVKENQELNNSKFDYTQKQFNLWRKSPDEPEDLNQISKRVKQCLEYSVTYLKYNLEQKKSSVSLKEISFLPINFYDNGIQLKDPDELQKWDNVFFSNVDALNGREIIKQIIKTDFSLPEDKSGLELDIYILEEIKNRIK
;
A
#
# COMPACT_ATOMS: atom_id res chain seq x y z
N MET A 1 -16.34 51.88 -14.33
CA MET A 1 -15.25 50.92 -14.69
C MET A 1 -14.22 50.62 -13.59
N LYS A 2 -14.05 51.45 -12.53
CA LYS A 2 -13.07 51.17 -11.46
C LYS A 2 -13.49 50.11 -10.40
N LYS A 3 -14.79 49.78 -10.28
CA LYS A 3 -15.29 48.79 -9.30
C LYS A 3 -15.23 47.33 -9.78
N ILE A 4 -15.18 47.09 -11.09
CA ILE A 4 -15.15 45.72 -11.67
C ILE A 4 -13.74 45.12 -11.61
N VAL A 5 -12.70 45.95 -11.71
CA VAL A 5 -11.30 45.49 -11.63
C VAL A 5 -10.96 44.97 -10.23
N LEU A 6 -11.49 45.57 -9.16
CA LEU A 6 -11.21 45.17 -7.78
C LEU A 6 -11.77 43.79 -7.41
N VAL A 7 -12.90 43.39 -8.02
CA VAL A 7 -13.53 42.08 -7.76
C VAL A 7 -12.73 40.94 -8.43
N PHE A 8 -12.15 41.18 -9.61
CA PHE A 8 -11.29 40.20 -10.27
C PHE A 8 -9.95 40.01 -9.56
N THR A 9 -9.37 41.06 -8.97
CA THR A 9 -8.11 40.90 -8.19
C THR A 9 -8.35 40.11 -6.90
N ILE A 10 -9.48 40.29 -6.22
CA ILE A 10 -9.81 39.54 -4.99
C ILE A 10 -10.13 38.07 -5.30
N LEU A 11 -10.79 37.78 -6.43
CA LEU A 11 -11.04 36.40 -6.88
C LEU A 11 -9.76 35.68 -7.34
N ALA A 12 -8.78 36.40 -7.90
CA ALA A 12 -7.49 35.83 -8.26
C ALA A 12 -6.65 35.41 -7.03
N PHE A 13 -6.71 36.15 -5.93
CA PHE A 13 -5.99 35.81 -4.69
C PHE A 13 -6.66 34.72 -3.84
N TYR A 14 -7.95 34.44 -4.06
CA TYR A 14 -8.63 33.29 -3.43
C TYR A 14 -8.34 31.95 -4.13
N SER A 15 -7.73 31.96 -5.31
CA SER A 15 -7.62 30.77 -6.15
C SER A 15 -6.39 29.87 -5.89
N CYS A 16 -5.41 30.26 -5.07
CA CYS A 16 -4.18 29.47 -4.91
C CYS A 16 -3.48 29.58 -3.54
N ASN A 17 -4.23 29.60 -2.43
CA ASN A 17 -3.59 29.46 -1.10
C ASN A 17 -4.23 28.29 -0.33
N GLN A 18 -4.17 27.10 -0.93
CA GLN A 18 -4.45 25.86 -0.21
C GLN A 18 -3.37 25.67 0.85
N SER A 19 -3.76 25.42 2.10
CA SER A 19 -2.81 25.17 3.18
C SER A 19 -1.94 23.96 2.84
N LEU A 20 -0.73 23.90 3.41
CA LEU A 20 0.15 22.74 3.21
C LEU A 20 -0.51 21.45 3.73
N GLU A 21 -1.28 21.55 4.81
CA GLU A 21 -2.11 20.48 5.37
C GLU A 21 -3.10 19.94 4.32
N ASP A 22 -3.83 20.83 3.63
CA ASP A 22 -4.79 20.44 2.59
C ASP A 22 -4.12 19.77 1.38
N LYS A 23 -2.88 20.14 1.05
CA LYS A 23 -2.12 19.51 -0.05
C LYS A 23 -1.71 18.08 0.27
N ILE A 24 -1.42 17.79 1.54
CA ILE A 24 -1.04 16.45 2.05
C ILE A 24 -2.24 15.49 2.01
N VAL A 25 -3.47 15.97 2.08
CA VAL A 25 -4.66 15.11 2.00
C VAL A 25 -4.69 14.34 0.67
N GLY A 26 -4.92 13.03 0.77
CA GLY A 26 -4.97 12.10 -0.35
C GLY A 26 -4.27 10.77 -0.05
N LYS A 27 -4.44 9.81 -0.97
CA LYS A 27 -3.65 8.58 -0.98
C LYS A 27 -2.39 8.81 -1.79
N TRP A 28 -1.28 8.38 -1.23
CA TRP A 28 0.07 8.50 -1.76
C TRP A 28 0.64 7.09 -1.81
N ASN A 29 1.10 6.65 -2.97
CA ASN A 29 1.72 5.35 -3.17
C ASN A 29 3.23 5.53 -3.25
N PHE A 30 3.98 4.62 -2.64
CA PHE A 30 5.43 4.64 -2.68
C PHE A 30 5.95 4.48 -4.11
N GLU A 31 6.91 5.32 -4.50
CA GLU A 31 7.56 5.26 -5.81
C GLU A 31 9.02 4.84 -5.65
N ASN A 32 9.80 5.59 -4.87
CA ASN A 32 11.20 5.31 -4.64
C ASN A 32 11.74 5.95 -3.36
N VAL A 33 12.99 5.60 -3.02
CA VAL A 33 13.80 6.29 -2.02
C VAL A 33 15.00 6.90 -2.72
N ASP A 34 15.12 8.22 -2.64
CA ASP A 34 16.32 8.95 -3.02
C ASP A 34 17.28 8.92 -1.83
N SER A 35 18.43 8.25 -1.98
CA SER A 35 19.38 8.11 -0.88
C SER A 35 20.80 8.50 -1.30
N GLN A 36 21.39 9.41 -0.52
CA GLN A 36 22.80 9.76 -0.61
C GLN A 36 23.68 8.82 0.23
N ILE A 37 23.09 7.86 0.96
CA ILE A 37 23.83 6.89 1.79
C ILE A 37 24.69 5.98 0.92
N LEU A 38 24.23 5.64 -0.28
CA LEU A 38 24.96 4.76 -1.20
C LEU A 38 26.22 5.40 -1.78
N ASP A 39 26.28 6.74 -1.80
CA ASP A 39 27.43 7.51 -2.27
C ASP A 39 28.50 7.72 -1.18
N LEU A 40 28.17 7.44 0.09
CA LEU A 40 29.06 7.59 1.23
C LEU A 40 29.71 6.25 1.59
N SER A 41 30.95 6.05 1.14
CA SER A 41 31.73 4.82 1.32
C SER A 41 31.86 4.36 2.78
N GLU A 42 31.88 5.29 3.74
CA GLU A 42 31.98 5.02 5.18
C GLU A 42 30.71 4.38 5.77
N LEU A 43 29.54 4.66 5.19
CA LEU A 43 28.24 4.13 5.66
C LEU A 43 27.89 2.80 4.98
N ARG A 44 28.48 2.52 3.81
CA ARG A 44 28.27 1.30 3.02
C ARG A 44 28.68 0.03 3.75
N TYR A 45 29.78 0.08 4.54
CA TYR A 45 30.34 -1.09 5.24
C TYR A 45 29.79 -1.31 6.65
N LYS A 46 29.26 -0.26 7.31
CA LYS A 46 28.78 -0.36 8.69
C LYS A 46 27.33 -0.81 8.81
N ASN A 47 26.53 -0.70 7.76
CA ASN A 47 25.10 -0.99 7.81
C ASN A 47 24.64 -1.86 6.63
N SER A 48 25.04 -3.14 6.61
CA SER A 48 24.48 -4.16 5.71
C SER A 48 22.94 -4.26 5.83
N SER A 49 22.40 -3.93 7.01
CA SER A 49 20.97 -3.76 7.28
C SER A 49 20.34 -2.63 6.46
N LEU A 50 20.97 -1.46 6.34
CA LEU A 50 20.44 -0.33 5.58
C LEU A 50 20.54 -0.53 4.07
N SER A 51 21.57 -1.20 3.55
CA SER A 51 21.63 -1.54 2.13
C SER A 51 20.55 -2.53 1.72
N ASN A 52 20.15 -3.44 2.62
CA ASN A 52 19.00 -4.32 2.40
C ASN A 52 17.67 -3.57 2.56
N LEU A 53 17.58 -2.59 3.48
CA LEU A 53 16.44 -1.69 3.62
C LEU A 53 16.23 -0.81 2.37
N LEU A 54 17.32 -0.32 1.78
CA LEU A 54 17.32 0.59 0.62
C LEU A 54 17.36 -0.13 -0.73
N GLY A 55 17.70 -1.43 -0.75
CA GLY A 55 18.13 -2.12 -1.97
C GLY A 55 17.05 -2.81 -2.80
N SER A 56 15.75 -2.64 -2.52
CA SER A 56 14.54 -3.20 -3.21
C SER A 56 13.49 -3.76 -2.24
N SER A 57 13.75 -3.73 -0.94
CA SER A 57 12.85 -4.38 0.04
C SER A 57 11.59 -3.58 0.37
N PHE A 58 11.55 -2.27 0.11
CA PHE A 58 10.29 -1.52 0.14
C PHE A 58 9.40 -1.95 -1.04
N TYR A 59 8.25 -2.55 -0.74
CA TYR A 59 7.31 -2.87 -1.80
C TYR A 59 6.63 -1.64 -2.37
N GLU A 60 6.37 -1.73 -3.68
CA GLU A 60 5.51 -0.85 -4.46
C GLU A 60 4.06 -0.75 -3.91
N THR A 61 3.68 -1.58 -2.92
CA THR A 61 2.35 -1.57 -2.27
C THR A 61 2.30 -0.70 -1.02
N ASN A 62 3.41 -0.05 -0.65
CA ASN A 62 3.41 0.89 0.46
C ASN A 62 2.60 2.14 0.09
N TYR A 63 1.81 2.62 1.03
CA TYR A 63 1.01 3.82 0.84
C TYR A 63 0.78 4.59 2.13
N LEU A 64 0.49 5.87 1.99
CA LEU A 64 -0.03 6.75 3.03
C LEU A 64 -1.34 7.35 2.55
N PHE A 65 -2.40 7.22 3.33
CA PHE A 65 -3.70 7.78 3.02
C PHE A 65 -4.13 8.75 4.11
N PHE A 66 -3.95 10.05 3.85
CA PHE A 66 -4.37 11.13 4.72
C PHE A 66 -5.79 11.58 4.39
N GLN A 67 -6.70 11.51 5.35
CA GLN A 67 -8.09 11.93 5.20
C GLN A 67 -8.32 13.32 5.80
N LYS A 68 -9.36 14.03 5.34
CA LYS A 68 -9.65 15.43 5.72
C LYS A 68 -10.02 15.58 7.20
N GLU A 69 -10.69 14.57 7.74
CA GLU A 69 -11.11 14.42 9.12
C GLU A 69 -9.96 14.10 10.09
N LYS A 70 -8.70 14.21 9.62
CA LYS A 70 -7.47 13.96 10.38
C LYS A 70 -7.25 12.51 10.81
N SER A 71 -7.96 11.56 10.19
CA SER A 71 -7.60 10.14 10.22
C SER A 71 -6.61 9.80 9.11
N TYR A 72 -5.83 8.75 9.33
CA TYR A 72 -4.95 8.19 8.30
C TYR A 72 -4.99 6.67 8.32
N LYS A 73 -4.66 6.09 7.17
CA LYS A 73 -4.37 4.67 6.98
C LYS A 73 -3.06 4.58 6.23
N GLY A 74 -2.25 3.57 6.49
CA GLY A 74 -0.99 3.41 5.77
C GLY A 74 -0.48 2.00 5.78
N VAL A 75 0.35 1.69 4.80
CA VAL A 75 1.18 0.50 4.76
C VAL A 75 2.60 0.97 4.53
N LEU A 76 3.49 0.69 5.49
CA LEU A 76 4.87 1.13 5.45
C LEU A 76 5.82 0.02 5.86
N GLY A 77 7.00 0.02 5.27
CA GLY A 77 8.09 -0.87 5.64
C GLY A 77 8.51 -1.78 4.49
N VAL A 78 9.21 -2.85 4.86
CA VAL A 78 9.77 -3.82 3.91
C VAL A 78 8.77 -4.94 3.61
N TYR A 79 8.97 -5.63 2.49
CA TYR A 79 8.11 -6.73 2.02
C TYR A 79 6.65 -6.28 1.92
N ASN A 80 5.70 -7.03 2.50
CA ASN A 80 4.28 -6.67 2.45
C ASN A 80 3.92 -5.42 3.29
N GLY A 81 4.89 -4.79 3.94
CA GLY A 81 4.66 -3.61 4.79
C GLY A 81 3.81 -3.93 6.02
N ILE A 82 3.75 -2.98 6.95
CA ILE A 82 2.93 -3.08 8.15
C ILE A 82 1.78 -2.10 8.00
N TYR A 83 0.55 -2.62 8.10
CA TYR A 83 -0.64 -1.77 8.13
C TYR A 83 -0.71 -0.99 9.44
N THR A 84 -0.97 0.31 9.34
CA THR A 84 -1.25 1.20 10.46
C THR A 84 -2.46 2.07 10.16
N ASP A 85 -3.20 2.42 11.22
CA ASP A 85 -4.29 3.37 11.19
C ASP A 85 -4.35 4.20 12.47
N GLY A 86 -4.84 5.43 12.37
CA GLY A 86 -4.97 6.33 13.50
C GLY A 86 -5.32 7.75 13.08
N ASN A 87 -4.91 8.72 13.90
CA ASN A 87 -5.04 10.13 13.59
C ASN A 87 -3.71 10.75 13.22
N TRP A 88 -3.72 11.78 12.39
CA TRP A 88 -2.53 12.56 12.04
C TRP A 88 -2.71 14.02 12.42
N SER A 89 -1.60 14.70 12.66
CA SER A 89 -1.55 16.14 12.86
C SER A 89 -0.34 16.72 12.13
N PHE A 90 -0.45 17.98 11.72
CA PHE A 90 0.61 18.69 11.03
C PHE A 90 1.06 19.91 11.82
N ASN A 91 2.37 20.04 12.02
CA ASN A 91 3.00 21.22 12.57
C ASN A 91 3.64 22.00 11.40
N GLU A 92 3.03 23.13 11.04
CA GLU A 92 3.47 23.97 9.92
C GLU A 92 4.87 24.56 10.13
N ASN A 93 5.21 24.94 11.37
CA ASN A 93 6.50 25.60 11.67
C ASN A 93 7.69 24.69 11.36
N ASP A 94 7.55 23.40 11.72
CA ASP A 94 8.61 22.41 11.55
C ASP A 94 8.43 21.54 10.30
N SER A 95 7.28 21.69 9.62
CA SER A 95 6.82 20.83 8.54
C SER A 95 6.81 19.34 8.94
N ILE A 96 6.34 19.05 10.15
CA ILE A 96 6.31 17.69 10.71
C ILE A 96 4.88 17.15 10.74
N VAL A 97 4.69 15.98 10.16
CA VAL A 97 3.49 15.16 10.36
C VAL A 97 3.73 14.19 11.51
N SER A 98 2.81 14.18 12.47
CA SER A 98 2.82 13.28 13.61
C SER A 98 1.65 12.30 13.52
N PHE A 99 1.89 11.04 13.86
CA PHE A 99 0.86 10.00 13.90
C PHE A 99 0.48 9.69 15.34
N THR A 100 -0.80 9.52 15.59
CA THR A 100 -1.37 9.15 16.87
C THR A 100 -2.07 7.82 16.75
N GLU A 101 -1.49 6.81 17.39
CA GLU A 101 -2.01 5.44 17.47
C GLU A 101 -2.18 5.07 18.94
N ASN A 102 -3.31 4.50 19.34
CA ASN A 102 -3.54 4.05 20.72
C ASN A 102 -3.21 5.11 21.79
N ARG A 103 -3.53 6.39 21.53
CA ARG A 103 -3.24 7.57 22.36
C ARG A 103 -1.76 7.95 22.49
N ILE A 104 -0.88 7.36 21.69
CA ILE A 104 0.54 7.68 21.63
C ILE A 104 0.80 8.46 20.35
N THR A 105 1.18 9.73 20.48
CA THR A 105 1.58 10.57 19.36
C THR A 105 3.09 10.53 19.17
N LYS A 106 3.54 10.25 17.95
CA LYS A 106 4.96 10.26 17.58
C LYS A 106 5.18 11.13 16.35
N PRO A 107 6.18 12.03 16.34
CA PRO A 107 6.59 12.66 15.10
C PRO A 107 7.08 11.55 14.16
N PHE A 108 6.63 11.61 12.90
CA PHE A 108 6.87 10.52 11.97
C PHE A 108 7.53 11.02 10.69
N LEU A 109 6.96 12.02 10.03
CA LEU A 109 7.45 12.52 8.73
C LEU A 109 7.86 13.97 8.83
N LYS A 110 9.04 14.31 8.30
CA LYS A 110 9.41 15.70 7.99
C LYS A 110 9.20 15.93 6.50
N ILE A 111 8.20 16.74 6.17
CA ILE A 111 7.84 17.07 4.79
C ILE A 111 8.95 17.91 4.18
N LYS A 112 9.49 17.45 3.05
CA LYS A 112 10.52 18.16 2.27
C LYS A 112 9.88 18.95 1.14
N SER A 113 8.92 18.34 0.45
CA SER A 113 8.07 19.02 -0.53
C SER A 113 6.76 18.26 -0.73
N VAL A 114 5.73 18.98 -1.19
CA VAL A 114 4.47 18.39 -1.62
C VAL A 114 3.92 19.20 -2.79
N SER A 115 3.43 18.49 -3.79
CA SER A 115 2.74 19.01 -4.96
C SER A 115 1.41 18.25 -5.15
N ASP A 116 0.67 18.55 -6.21
CA ASP A 116 -0.55 17.80 -6.52
C ASP A 116 -0.29 16.35 -6.97
N LYS A 117 0.96 16.01 -7.28
CA LYS A 117 1.35 14.69 -7.82
C LYS A 117 2.31 13.93 -6.94
N GLU A 118 3.10 14.62 -6.13
CA GLU A 118 4.23 14.02 -5.43
C GLU A 118 4.34 14.56 -4.01
N LEU A 119 4.62 13.65 -3.07
CA LEU A 119 4.92 13.91 -1.68
C LEU A 119 6.32 13.40 -1.39
N ARG A 120 7.21 14.28 -0.94
CA ARG A 120 8.57 13.96 -0.51
C ARG A 120 8.75 14.21 0.97
N PHE A 121 9.30 13.24 1.68
CA PHE A 121 9.55 13.37 3.11
C PHE A 121 10.78 12.59 3.55
N SER A 122 11.31 12.94 4.72
CA SER A 122 12.21 12.07 5.47
C SER A 122 11.54 11.57 6.75
N VAL A 123 11.98 10.41 7.24
CA VAL A 123 11.49 9.86 8.51
C VAL A 123 12.20 10.58 9.64
N VAL A 124 11.44 11.05 10.63
CA VAL A 124 11.99 11.65 11.85
C VAL A 124 12.62 10.53 12.68
N SER A 125 13.93 10.58 12.86
CA SER A 125 14.65 9.57 13.63
C SER A 125 15.40 10.18 14.81
N LYS A 126 15.79 9.33 15.76
CA LYS A 126 16.69 9.74 16.86
C LYS A 126 18.13 10.00 16.38
N HIS A 127 18.44 9.71 15.11
CA HIS A 127 19.75 9.87 14.50
C HIS A 127 19.66 10.94 13.41
N PRO A 128 19.87 12.23 13.73
CA PRO A 128 19.63 13.35 12.81
C PRO A 128 20.36 13.26 11.47
N THR A 129 21.46 12.48 11.42
CA THR A 129 22.21 12.20 10.20
C THR A 129 21.42 11.38 9.20
N LEU A 130 20.51 10.49 9.61
CA LEU A 130 19.68 9.69 8.69
C LEU A 130 18.55 10.52 8.07
N ASP A 131 18.02 11.49 8.81
CA ASP A 131 16.89 12.35 8.42
C ASP A 131 17.16 13.22 7.17
N ASN A 132 18.43 13.37 6.79
CA ASN A 132 18.86 14.16 5.62
C ASN A 132 19.48 13.32 4.51
N LEU A 133 19.74 12.03 4.74
CA LEU A 133 20.41 11.15 3.77
C LEU A 133 19.45 10.21 3.03
N MET A 134 18.18 10.17 3.44
CA MET A 134 17.12 9.41 2.79
C MET A 134 15.87 10.27 2.64
N GLU A 135 15.41 10.40 1.41
CA GLU A 135 14.14 11.02 1.04
C GLU A 135 13.24 9.96 0.41
N PHE A 136 12.04 9.82 0.95
CA PHE A 136 11.01 8.95 0.43
C PHE A 136 10.13 9.75 -0.52
N VAL A 137 9.87 9.19 -1.70
CA VAL A 137 9.04 9.80 -2.73
C VAL A 137 7.79 8.96 -2.89
N PHE A 138 6.64 9.61 -2.77
CA PHE A 138 5.35 9.01 -2.96
C PHE A 138 4.56 9.79 -4.02
N VAL A 139 3.79 9.09 -4.84
CA VAL A 139 2.97 9.66 -5.91
C VAL A 139 1.49 9.63 -5.53
N LYS A 140 0.78 10.73 -5.81
CA LYS A 140 -0.63 10.87 -5.47
C LYS A 140 -1.49 9.95 -6.34
N GLU A 141 -2.37 9.19 -5.69
CA GLU A 141 -3.44 8.48 -6.37
C GLU A 141 -4.61 9.42 -6.59
N ASN A 142 -4.92 9.68 -7.86
CA ASN A 142 -5.99 10.60 -8.27
C ASN A 142 -7.41 10.04 -8.04
N GLN A 143 -7.58 9.00 -7.22
CA GLN A 143 -8.83 8.27 -7.10
C GLN A 143 -9.46 8.38 -5.71
N GLU A 144 -10.78 8.50 -5.69
CA GLU A 144 -11.54 8.63 -4.45
C GLU A 144 -11.86 7.26 -3.85
N LEU A 145 -11.03 6.80 -2.91
CA LEU A 145 -11.31 5.59 -2.13
C LEU A 145 -12.43 5.78 -1.09
N ASN A 146 -12.55 6.97 -0.51
CA ASN A 146 -13.46 7.25 0.60
C ASN A 146 -14.94 7.00 0.26
N ASN A 147 -15.30 7.05 -1.02
CA ASN A 147 -16.68 6.88 -1.51
C ASN A 147 -16.94 5.48 -2.08
N SER A 148 -15.92 4.62 -2.19
CA SER A 148 -16.08 3.29 -2.75
C SER A 148 -16.50 2.28 -1.69
N LYS A 149 -17.48 1.44 -2.04
CA LYS A 149 -17.83 0.25 -1.25
C LYS A 149 -16.72 -0.81 -1.23
N PHE A 150 -15.71 -0.66 -2.10
CA PHE A 150 -14.55 -1.54 -2.22
C PHE A 150 -13.27 -0.85 -1.73
N ASP A 151 -13.34 -0.05 -0.67
CA ASP A 151 -12.15 0.54 -0.05
C ASP A 151 -11.24 -0.55 0.56
N TYR A 152 -10.28 -1.03 -0.25
CA TYR A 152 -9.30 -2.04 0.13
C TYR A 152 -8.26 -1.52 1.14
N THR A 153 -8.26 -0.22 1.47
CA THR A 153 -7.37 0.35 2.49
C THR A 153 -7.91 0.18 3.91
N GLN A 154 -9.14 -0.31 4.07
CA GLN A 154 -9.73 -0.55 5.39
C GLN A 154 -8.97 -1.64 6.15
N LYS A 155 -8.91 -1.50 7.48
CA LYS A 155 -8.19 -2.40 8.39
C LYS A 155 -8.53 -3.86 8.17
N GLN A 156 -9.81 -4.18 8.01
CA GLN A 156 -10.31 -5.54 7.84
C GLN A 156 -9.69 -6.27 6.64
N PHE A 157 -9.32 -5.54 5.58
CA PHE A 157 -8.69 -6.11 4.38
C PHE A 157 -7.16 -6.16 4.47
N ASN A 158 -6.54 -5.54 5.48
CA ASN A 158 -5.08 -5.47 5.60
C ASN A 158 -4.53 -6.28 6.78
N LEU A 159 -5.36 -7.08 7.46
CA LEU A 159 -4.94 -7.91 8.59
C LEU A 159 -3.88 -8.96 8.21
N TRP A 160 -3.88 -9.42 6.95
CA TRP A 160 -2.89 -10.38 6.44
C TRP A 160 -1.47 -9.82 6.42
N ARG A 161 -1.30 -8.49 6.39
CA ARG A 161 0.02 -7.82 6.39
C ARG A 161 0.75 -7.95 7.73
N LYS A 162 0.03 -8.31 8.81
CA LYS A 162 0.67 -8.65 10.08
C LYS A 162 1.13 -10.10 10.05
N SER A 163 2.44 -10.31 9.87
CA SER A 163 3.05 -11.63 10.00
C SER A 163 2.74 -12.23 11.39
N PRO A 164 2.47 -13.53 11.48
CA PRO A 164 2.38 -14.20 12.76
C PRO A 164 3.74 -14.21 13.47
N ASP A 165 3.71 -14.22 14.81
CA ASP A 165 4.91 -14.30 15.66
C ASP A 165 5.29 -15.77 15.98
N GLU A 166 4.39 -16.72 15.68
CA GLU A 166 4.48 -18.16 15.99
C GLU A 166 3.94 -18.96 14.78
N PRO A 167 4.33 -20.25 14.63
CA PRO A 167 3.75 -21.13 13.60
C PRO A 167 2.22 -21.18 13.68
N GLU A 168 1.57 -21.18 12.52
CA GLU A 168 0.10 -21.24 12.41
C GLU A 168 -0.39 -22.67 12.13
N ASP A 169 -1.53 -23.05 12.70
CA ASP A 169 -2.21 -24.29 12.32
C ASP A 169 -2.95 -24.15 10.96
N LEU A 170 -3.42 -25.26 10.39
CA LEU A 170 -4.09 -25.24 9.09
C LEU A 170 -5.35 -24.36 9.03
N ASN A 171 -6.07 -24.18 10.15
CA ASN A 171 -7.25 -23.32 10.19
C ASN A 171 -6.84 -21.84 10.19
N GLN A 172 -5.78 -21.50 10.92
CA GLN A 172 -5.19 -20.16 10.95
C GLN A 172 -4.60 -19.80 9.58
N ILE A 173 -3.86 -20.71 8.95
CA ILE A 173 -3.35 -20.56 7.58
C ILE A 173 -4.52 -20.35 6.60
N SER A 174 -5.57 -21.18 6.67
CA SER A 174 -6.77 -21.03 5.82
C SER A 174 -7.42 -19.66 5.97
N LYS A 175 -7.54 -19.17 7.21
CA LYS A 175 -8.07 -17.83 7.50
C LYS A 175 -7.17 -16.73 6.91
N ARG A 176 -5.85 -16.86 7.01
CA ARG A 176 -4.90 -15.90 6.43
C ARG A 176 -4.94 -15.88 4.91
N VAL A 177 -5.03 -17.05 4.27
CA VAL A 177 -5.24 -17.16 2.82
C VAL A 177 -6.54 -16.48 2.41
N LYS A 178 -7.64 -16.70 3.13
CA LYS A 178 -8.91 -15.98 2.90
C LYS A 178 -8.73 -14.46 2.97
N GLN A 179 -8.04 -13.94 3.98
CA GLN A 179 -7.78 -12.49 4.12
C GLN A 179 -6.97 -11.93 2.94
N CYS A 180 -5.98 -12.67 2.43
CA CYS A 180 -5.21 -12.28 1.24
C CYS A 180 -6.09 -12.19 -0.01
N LEU A 181 -6.99 -13.17 -0.18
CA LEU A 181 -7.94 -13.19 -1.30
C LEU A 181 -9.00 -12.11 -1.16
N GLU A 182 -9.48 -11.83 0.06
CA GLU A 182 -10.43 -10.74 0.34
C GLU A 182 -9.85 -9.38 -0.04
N TYR A 183 -8.60 -9.11 0.35
CA TYR A 183 -7.87 -7.91 -0.07
C TYR A 183 -7.81 -7.81 -1.59
N SER A 184 -7.37 -8.89 -2.24
CA SER A 184 -7.13 -8.92 -3.69
C SER A 184 -8.41 -8.75 -4.49
N VAL A 185 -9.48 -9.43 -4.10
CA VAL A 185 -10.82 -9.26 -4.70
C VAL A 185 -11.33 -7.84 -4.51
N THR A 186 -11.17 -7.27 -3.30
CA THR A 186 -11.63 -5.91 -3.02
C THR A 186 -10.85 -4.88 -3.84
N TYR A 187 -9.54 -5.05 -3.97
CA TYR A 187 -8.68 -4.23 -4.82
C TYR A 187 -9.11 -4.29 -6.30
N LEU A 188 -9.34 -5.48 -6.85
CA LEU A 188 -9.75 -5.61 -8.25
C LEU A 188 -11.16 -5.05 -8.48
N LYS A 189 -12.11 -5.30 -7.56
CA LYS A 189 -13.47 -4.73 -7.63
C LYS A 189 -13.48 -3.21 -7.55
N TYR A 190 -12.61 -2.63 -6.72
CA TYR A 190 -12.39 -1.19 -6.70
C TYR A 190 -11.97 -0.67 -8.08
N ASN A 191 -10.94 -1.27 -8.68
CA ASN A 191 -10.44 -0.82 -9.97
C ASN A 191 -11.45 -1.04 -11.12
N LEU A 192 -12.26 -2.11 -11.05
CA LEU A 192 -13.38 -2.34 -11.96
C LEU A 192 -14.45 -1.24 -11.81
N GLU A 193 -14.82 -0.87 -10.59
CA GLU A 193 -15.78 0.22 -10.31
C GLU A 193 -15.27 1.57 -10.85
N GLN A 194 -13.96 1.81 -10.77
CA GLN A 194 -13.31 3.00 -11.33
C GLN A 194 -13.17 2.98 -12.86
N LYS A 195 -13.67 1.93 -13.55
CA LYS A 195 -13.64 1.77 -15.02
C LYS A 195 -12.26 1.97 -15.63
N LYS A 196 -11.20 1.51 -14.96
CA LYS A 196 -9.84 1.62 -15.52
C LYS A 196 -9.70 0.77 -16.77
N SER A 197 -9.03 1.31 -17.78
CA SER A 197 -8.63 0.57 -18.99
C SER A 197 -7.56 -0.49 -18.71
N SER A 198 -6.80 -0.32 -17.62
CA SER A 198 -5.80 -1.28 -17.15
C SER A 198 -5.66 -1.19 -15.63
N VAL A 199 -5.45 -2.35 -14.99
CA VAL A 199 -5.27 -2.46 -13.54
C VAL A 199 -3.84 -2.90 -13.26
N SER A 200 -3.16 -2.20 -12.36
CA SER A 200 -1.85 -2.64 -11.90
C SER A 200 -2.03 -3.87 -11.02
N LEU A 201 -1.39 -4.98 -11.38
CA LEU A 201 -1.41 -6.20 -10.55
C LEU A 201 -0.33 -6.19 -9.47
N LYS A 202 0.46 -5.11 -9.36
CA LYS A 202 1.53 -4.96 -8.36
C LYS A 202 1.00 -5.16 -6.93
N GLU A 203 -0.17 -4.59 -6.62
CA GLU A 203 -0.84 -4.66 -5.32
C GLU A 203 -1.24 -6.08 -4.88
N ILE A 204 -1.44 -6.99 -5.84
CA ILE A 204 -1.83 -8.37 -5.57
C ILE A 204 -0.76 -9.39 -5.98
N SER A 205 0.41 -8.89 -6.41
CA SER A 205 1.52 -9.73 -6.88
C SER A 205 2.12 -10.63 -5.78
N PHE A 206 1.76 -10.39 -4.52
CA PHE A 206 2.15 -11.23 -3.39
C PHE A 206 1.42 -12.58 -3.36
N LEU A 207 0.28 -12.72 -4.05
CA LEU A 207 -0.41 -13.99 -4.18
C LEU A 207 0.47 -15.03 -4.90
N PRO A 208 0.30 -16.34 -4.61
CA PRO A 208 1.00 -17.42 -5.29
C PRO A 208 0.37 -17.72 -6.67
N ILE A 209 -0.12 -16.68 -7.36
CA ILE A 209 -0.91 -16.75 -8.59
C ILE A 209 -0.32 -15.76 -9.60
N ASN A 210 -0.12 -16.23 -10.83
CA ASN A 210 0.12 -15.42 -12.02
C ASN A 210 -1.23 -15.22 -12.75
N PHE A 211 -1.50 -13.99 -13.16
CA PHE A 211 -2.73 -13.61 -13.88
C PHE A 211 -2.42 -13.40 -15.36
N TYR A 212 -3.31 -13.89 -16.21
CA TYR A 212 -3.24 -13.80 -17.66
C TYR A 212 -4.62 -13.40 -18.21
N ASP A 213 -4.66 -12.89 -19.44
CA ASP A 213 -5.90 -12.40 -20.07
C ASP A 213 -7.03 -13.46 -20.11
N ASN A 214 -6.69 -14.74 -20.10
CA ASN A 214 -7.61 -15.87 -20.19
C ASN A 214 -7.56 -16.82 -18.99
N GLY A 215 -7.01 -16.40 -17.85
CA GLY A 215 -7.06 -17.21 -16.63
C GLY A 215 -5.87 -17.00 -15.71
N ILE A 216 -5.66 -17.97 -14.82
CA ILE A 216 -4.62 -17.90 -13.80
C ILE A 216 -3.72 -19.14 -13.83
N GLN A 217 -2.51 -19.00 -13.31
CA GLN A 217 -1.60 -20.09 -13.05
C GLN A 217 -1.09 -19.99 -11.61
N LEU A 218 -0.99 -21.13 -10.93
CA LEU A 218 -0.33 -21.18 -9.63
C LEU A 218 1.18 -21.08 -9.83
N LYS A 219 1.84 -20.15 -9.13
CA LYS A 219 3.30 -19.98 -9.14
C LYS A 219 4.03 -21.21 -8.64
N ASP A 220 5.24 -21.44 -9.11
CA ASP A 220 6.08 -22.52 -8.59
C ASP A 220 6.63 -22.19 -7.19
N PRO A 221 7.01 -23.21 -6.38
CA PRO A 221 7.45 -23.00 -5.00
C PRO A 221 8.64 -22.05 -4.83
N ASP A 222 9.53 -21.96 -5.83
CA ASP A 222 10.69 -21.07 -5.87
C ASP A 222 10.33 -19.61 -6.20
N GLU A 223 9.12 -19.36 -6.70
CA GLU A 223 8.59 -18.02 -7.03
C GLU A 223 7.77 -17.39 -5.90
N LEU A 224 7.77 -17.99 -4.70
CA LEU A 224 6.92 -17.59 -3.57
C LEU A 224 7.51 -16.52 -2.64
N GLN A 225 8.62 -15.89 -3.02
CA GLN A 225 9.33 -14.94 -2.14
C GLN A 225 8.42 -13.88 -1.50
N LYS A 226 7.43 -13.37 -2.25
CA LYS A 226 6.45 -12.37 -1.77
C LYS A 226 5.43 -12.97 -0.80
N TRP A 227 4.98 -14.18 -1.14
CA TRP A 227 3.98 -14.95 -0.43
C TRP A 227 4.53 -15.46 0.91
N ASP A 228 5.79 -15.86 0.94
CA ASP A 228 6.47 -16.32 2.16
C ASP A 228 6.45 -15.27 3.27
N ASN A 229 6.58 -13.98 2.91
CA ASN A 229 6.53 -12.87 3.86
C ASN A 229 5.14 -12.60 4.48
N VAL A 230 4.11 -13.36 4.08
CA VAL A 230 2.76 -13.27 4.66
C VAL A 230 2.64 -14.18 5.90
N PHE A 231 3.44 -15.25 5.96
CA PHE A 231 3.34 -16.31 6.96
C PHE A 231 4.54 -16.30 7.90
N PHE A 232 4.43 -17.06 9.00
CA PHE A 232 5.52 -17.20 9.96
C PHE A 232 6.73 -17.93 9.37
N SER A 233 6.48 -18.95 8.55
CA SER A 233 7.53 -19.79 7.95
C SER A 233 7.23 -20.14 6.49
N ASN A 234 8.27 -20.57 5.77
CA ASN A 234 8.12 -21.09 4.41
C ASN A 234 7.23 -22.35 4.38
N VAL A 235 7.22 -23.18 5.43
CA VAL A 235 6.32 -24.34 5.55
C VAL A 235 4.86 -23.89 5.57
N ASP A 236 4.54 -22.85 6.35
CA ASP A 236 3.18 -22.31 6.43
C ASP A 236 2.77 -21.65 5.10
N ALA A 237 3.69 -20.98 4.44
CA ALA A 237 3.46 -20.42 3.10
C ALA A 237 3.17 -21.51 2.06
N LEU A 238 3.91 -22.62 2.07
CA LEU A 238 3.66 -23.77 1.21
C LEU A 238 2.30 -24.41 1.50
N ASN A 239 1.93 -24.55 2.77
CA ASN A 239 0.59 -25.01 3.17
C ASN A 239 -0.51 -24.06 2.65
N GLY A 240 -0.31 -22.74 2.76
CA GLY A 240 -1.20 -21.72 2.22
C GLY A 240 -1.37 -21.82 0.70
N ARG A 241 -0.27 -22.06 -0.03
CA ARG A 241 -0.31 -22.32 -1.47
C ARG A 241 -1.04 -23.62 -1.80
N GLU A 242 -0.80 -24.69 -1.04
CA GLU A 242 -1.46 -25.98 -1.28
C GLU A 242 -2.98 -25.90 -1.08
N ILE A 243 -3.46 -25.10 -0.12
CA ILE A 243 -4.89 -24.79 0.04
C ILE A 243 -5.48 -24.21 -1.25
N ILE A 244 -4.82 -23.21 -1.84
CA ILE A 244 -5.25 -22.60 -3.11
C ILE A 244 -5.21 -23.65 -4.23
N LYS A 245 -4.12 -24.41 -4.32
CA LYS A 245 -3.91 -25.44 -5.35
C LYS A 245 -4.99 -26.52 -5.35
N GLN A 246 -5.39 -26.99 -4.17
CA GLN A 246 -6.44 -28.00 -4.03
C GLN A 246 -7.76 -27.51 -4.60
N ILE A 247 -8.07 -26.22 -4.45
CA ILE A 247 -9.31 -25.63 -4.95
C ILE A 247 -9.24 -25.40 -6.47
N ILE A 248 -8.13 -24.90 -7.00
CA ILE A 248 -7.94 -24.72 -8.45
C ILE A 248 -8.02 -26.06 -9.20
N LYS A 249 -7.63 -27.17 -8.57
CA LYS A 249 -7.76 -28.52 -9.14
C LYS A 249 -9.19 -29.06 -9.15
N THR A 250 -10.12 -28.44 -8.42
CA THR A 250 -11.53 -28.79 -8.52
C THR A 250 -12.15 -28.06 -9.71
N ASP A 251 -12.90 -28.77 -10.55
CA ASP A 251 -13.55 -28.13 -11.68
C ASP A 251 -14.57 -27.08 -11.20
N PHE A 252 -14.48 -25.89 -11.78
CA PHE A 252 -15.52 -24.87 -11.72
C PHE A 252 -15.64 -24.19 -13.08
N SER A 253 -16.88 -23.95 -13.50
CA SER A 253 -17.16 -23.37 -14.81
C SER A 253 -16.73 -21.91 -14.86
N LEU A 254 -15.90 -21.56 -15.83
CA LEU A 254 -15.56 -20.16 -16.10
C LEU A 254 -16.66 -19.51 -16.95
N PRO A 255 -17.08 -18.29 -16.61
CA PRO A 255 -18.03 -17.53 -17.43
C PRO A 255 -17.37 -17.07 -18.74
N GLU A 256 -18.07 -17.24 -19.86
CA GLU A 256 -17.57 -16.89 -21.20
C GLU A 256 -17.78 -15.40 -21.57
N ASP A 257 -18.62 -14.68 -20.82
CA ASP A 257 -19.08 -13.31 -21.12
C ASP A 257 -18.37 -12.22 -20.31
N LYS A 258 -17.30 -12.57 -19.58
CA LYS A 258 -16.56 -11.63 -18.72
C LYS A 258 -15.30 -11.08 -19.38
N SER A 259 -14.97 -9.83 -19.08
CA SER A 259 -13.63 -9.27 -19.34
C SER A 259 -12.56 -9.97 -18.49
N GLY A 260 -11.28 -9.85 -18.84
CA GLY A 260 -10.18 -10.45 -18.09
C GLY A 260 -10.18 -10.07 -16.60
N LEU A 261 -10.39 -8.79 -16.27
CA LEU A 261 -10.48 -8.33 -14.88
C LEU A 261 -11.68 -8.93 -14.13
N GLU A 262 -12.83 -9.05 -14.79
CA GLU A 262 -14.02 -9.68 -14.19
C GLU A 262 -13.82 -11.19 -14.00
N LEU A 263 -13.08 -11.84 -14.90
CA LEU A 263 -12.71 -13.24 -14.80
C LEU A 263 -11.74 -13.46 -13.64
N ASP A 264 -10.73 -12.61 -13.47
CA ASP A 264 -9.79 -12.63 -12.33
C ASP A 264 -10.54 -12.49 -11.00
N ILE A 265 -11.46 -11.51 -10.92
CA ILE A 265 -12.31 -11.33 -9.74
C ILE A 265 -13.12 -12.61 -9.47
N TYR A 266 -13.77 -13.16 -10.50
CA TYR A 266 -14.59 -14.36 -10.36
C TYR A 266 -13.77 -15.55 -9.84
N ILE A 267 -12.60 -15.80 -10.43
CA ILE A 267 -11.73 -16.91 -10.03
C ILE A 267 -11.27 -16.75 -8.57
N LEU A 268 -10.81 -15.56 -8.16
CA LEU A 268 -10.38 -15.34 -6.78
C LEU A 268 -11.54 -15.48 -5.78
N GLU A 269 -12.76 -15.10 -6.17
CA GLU A 269 -13.96 -15.31 -5.34
C GLU A 269 -14.32 -16.78 -5.21
N GLU A 270 -14.27 -17.56 -6.29
CA GLU A 270 -14.48 -19.01 -6.24
C GLU A 270 -13.45 -19.70 -5.34
N ILE A 271 -12.17 -19.33 -5.46
CA ILE A 271 -11.12 -19.85 -4.57
C ILE A 271 -11.45 -19.51 -3.12
N LYS A 272 -11.67 -18.23 -2.81
CA LYS A 272 -11.95 -17.75 -1.45
C LYS A 272 -13.14 -18.47 -0.82
N ASN A 273 -14.25 -18.60 -1.56
CA ASN A 273 -15.51 -19.13 -1.06
C ASN A 273 -15.45 -20.65 -0.78
N ARG A 274 -14.51 -21.37 -1.42
CA ARG A 274 -14.32 -22.81 -1.26
C ARG A 274 -13.30 -23.19 -0.18
N ILE A 275 -12.52 -22.23 0.34
CA ILE A 275 -11.67 -22.48 1.51
C ILE A 275 -12.59 -22.72 2.72
N LYS A 276 -12.35 -23.80 3.45
CA LYS A 276 -13.14 -24.17 4.65
C LYS A 276 -12.85 -23.24 5.83
#